data_AF-A0A418XPM5-F1
#
_entry.id   AF-A0A418XPM5-F1
#
_cell.length_a   1.000
_cell.length_b   1.000
_cell.length_c   1.000
_cell.angle_alpha   90.00
_cell.angle_beta   90.00
_cell.angle_gamma   90.00
#
_symmetry.space_group_name_H-M   'P 1'
#
loop_
_entity.id
_entity.type
_entity.pdbx_description
1 polymer ?
#
loop_
_entity_poly.entity_id
_entity_poly.type
_entity_poly.pdbx_seq_one_letter_code
_entity_poly.pdbx_strand_id
1 'polypeptide(L)'
;MSDTNNLEVSVIGTPDKLTIKDWYLGNDCHVEQFKTADSKILLDSQVQSLVDAMASFAPPAAGQTTLPGNYQSALASVIAVNWQ
;
A
#
# COMPACT_ATOMS: atom_id res chain seq x y z
N MET A 1 9.21 -20.81 -0.41
CA MET A 1 9.07 -20.30 0.96
C MET A 1 8.22 -19.06 0.82
N SER A 2 6.97 -19.13 1.25
CA SER A 2 5.90 -18.29 0.75
C SER A 2 5.99 -16.87 1.30
N ASP A 3 6.32 -15.89 0.46
CA ASP A 3 6.18 -14.44 0.73
C ASP A 3 4.71 -13.98 0.88
N THR A 4 3.78 -14.91 1.10
CA THR A 4 2.32 -14.72 1.06
C THR A 4 1.78 -13.98 2.30
N ASN A 5 2.57 -13.81 3.36
CA ASN A 5 2.10 -13.25 4.63
C ASN A 5 2.74 -11.88 4.96
N ASN A 6 3.47 -11.27 4.03
CA ASN A 6 4.12 -9.99 4.24
C ASN A 6 3.29 -8.85 3.64
N LEU A 7 3.35 -7.67 4.26
CA LEU A 7 2.89 -6.43 3.64
C LEU A 7 4.08 -5.76 2.96
N GLU A 8 4.00 -5.55 1.65
CA GLU A 8 4.95 -4.70 0.92
C GLU A 8 4.34 -3.32 0.69
N VAL A 9 5.08 -2.28 1.09
CA VAL A 9 4.74 -0.89 0.87
C VAL A 9 5.82 -0.30 -0.03
N SER A 10 5.44 0.28 -1.17
CA SER A 10 6.37 0.90 -2.11
C SER A 10 5.95 2.32 -2.45
N VAL A 11 6.93 3.14 -2.80
CA VAL A 11 6.68 4.50 -3.29
C VAL A 11 6.59 4.45 -4.80
N ILE A 12 5.39 4.69 -5.32
CA ILE A 12 5.14 4.75 -6.76
C ILE A 12 6.09 5.76 -7.41
N GLY A 13 6.75 5.35 -8.50
CA GLY A 13 7.70 6.18 -9.23
C GLY A 13 9.15 6.09 -8.72
N THR A 14 9.40 5.40 -7.60
CA THR A 14 10.75 5.19 -7.06
C THR A 14 11.03 3.70 -6.85
N PRO A 15 12.29 3.29 -6.68
CA PRO A 15 12.62 1.91 -6.32
C PRO A 15 12.45 1.63 -4.81
N ASP A 16 12.02 2.64 -4.02
CA ASP A 16 11.95 2.52 -2.58
C ASP A 16 10.80 1.60 -2.16
N LYS A 17 11.13 0.60 -1.34
CA LYS A 17 10.17 -0.33 -0.78
C LYS A 17 10.51 -0.74 0.65
N LEU A 18 9.46 -1.03 1.40
CA LEU A 18 9.48 -1.54 2.76
C LEU A 18 8.67 -2.82 2.80
N THR A 19 9.22 -3.87 3.40
CA THR A 19 8.49 -5.13 3.64
C THR A 19 8.32 -5.32 5.13
N ILE A 20 7.08 -5.42 5.59
CA ILE A 20 6.74 -5.79 6.96
C ILE A 20 6.44 -7.28 6.97
N LYS A 21 7.26 -8.03 7.71
CA LYS A 21 7.15 -9.47 7.79
C LYS A 21 5.98 -9.88 8.64
N ASP A 22 5.34 -10.98 8.26
CA ASP A 22 4.30 -11.65 9.06
C ASP A 22 3.07 -10.78 9.34
N TRP A 23 2.87 -9.70 8.57
CA TRP A 23 1.73 -8.80 8.68
C TRP A 23 0.40 -9.56 8.73
N TYR A 24 0.23 -10.56 7.85
CA TYR A 24 -1.02 -11.32 7.76
C TYR A 24 -1.10 -12.54 8.71
N LEU A 25 -0.12 -12.72 9.62
CA LEU A 25 -0.13 -13.81 10.61
C LEU A 25 -0.85 -13.44 11.92
N GLY A 26 -1.08 -12.16 12.18
CA GLY A 26 -1.87 -11.70 13.34
C GLY A 26 -1.67 -10.22 13.65
N ASN A 27 -2.62 -9.65 14.40
CA ASN A 27 -2.60 -8.23 14.78
C ASN A 27 -1.35 -7.81 15.57
N ASP A 28 -0.72 -8.73 16.30
CA ASP A 28 0.53 -8.46 17.05
C ASP A 28 1.73 -8.17 16.11
N CYS A 29 1.59 -8.45 14.81
CA CYS A 29 2.59 -8.21 13.78
C CYS A 29 2.30 -6.93 12.96
N HIS A 30 1.22 -6.21 13.27
CA HIS A 30 0.87 -4.97 12.58
C HIS A 30 1.70 -3.80 13.10
N VAL A 31 1.98 -2.87 12.20
CA VAL A 31 2.37 -1.50 12.55
C VAL A 31 1.10 -0.68 12.66
N GLU A 32 0.95 0.08 13.74
CA GLU A 32 -0.30 0.78 14.04
C GLU A 32 -0.57 1.96 13.10
N GLN A 33 0.50 2.64 12.64
CA GLN A 33 0.40 3.85 11.83
C GLN A 33 1.55 3.98 10.83
N PHE A 34 1.22 4.32 9.59
CA PHE A 34 2.18 4.80 8.60
C PHE A 34 2.08 6.31 8.51
N LYS A 35 3.19 7.01 8.72
CA LYS A 35 3.25 8.47 8.62
C LYS A 35 4.16 8.89 7.47
N THR A 36 3.63 9.68 6.55
CA THR A 36 4.42 10.26 5.46
C THR A 36 5.03 11.60 5.86
N ALA A 37 6.03 12.05 5.10
CA ALA A 37 6.72 13.32 5.36
C ALA A 37 5.81 14.55 5.29
N ASP A 38 4.70 14.47 4.54
CA ASP A 38 3.65 15.50 4.45
C ASP A 38 2.62 15.39 5.60
N SER A 39 2.95 14.66 6.66
CA SER A 39 2.14 14.47 7.88
C SER A 39 0.81 13.73 7.71
N LYS A 40 0.58 13.07 6.57
CA LYS A 40 -0.57 12.16 6.44
C LYS A 40 -0.33 10.87 7.21
N ILE A 41 -1.41 10.33 7.75
CA ILE A 41 -1.40 9.12 8.55
C ILE A 41 -2.34 8.09 7.91
N LEU A 42 -1.85 6.87 7.75
CA LEU A 42 -2.64 5.68 7.42
C LEU A 42 -2.63 4.75 8.64
N LEU A 43 -3.79 4.47 9.19
CA LEU A 43 -3.94 3.54 10.33
C LEU A 43 -3.94 2.08 9.85
N ASP A 44 -3.53 1.15 10.70
CA ASP A 44 -3.54 -0.30 10.38
C ASP A 44 -4.91 -0.76 9.84
N SER A 45 -6.00 -0.30 10.47
CA SER A 45 -7.38 -0.57 10.07
C SER A 45 -7.75 -0.12 8.65
N GLN A 46 -7.01 0.84 8.09
CA GLN A 46 -7.20 1.37 6.74
C GLN A 46 -6.26 0.71 5.72
N VAL A 47 -5.23 -0.02 6.17
CA VAL A 47 -4.27 -0.72 5.30
C VAL A 47 -4.99 -1.74 4.44
N GLN A 48 -5.87 -2.56 5.01
CA GLN A 48 -6.57 -3.60 4.24
C GLN A 48 -7.46 -2.98 3.15
N SER A 49 -8.16 -1.89 3.45
CA SER A 49 -8.97 -1.16 2.46
C SER A 49 -8.13 -0.68 1.27
N LEU A 50 -6.89 -0.23 1.54
CA LEU A 50 -5.96 0.18 0.49
C LEU A 50 -5.43 -1.02 -0.31
N VAL A 51 -5.11 -2.13 0.36
CA VAL A 51 -4.69 -3.38 -0.28
C VAL A 51 -5.79 -3.93 -1.20
N ASP A 52 -7.03 -4.01 -0.73
CA ASP A 52 -8.17 -4.50 -1.51
C ASP A 52 -8.45 -3.61 -2.72
N ALA A 53 -8.40 -2.29 -2.52
CA ALA A 53 -8.54 -1.34 -3.62
C ALA A 53 -7.43 -1.54 -4.66
N MET A 54 -6.17 -1.67 -4.24
CA MET A 54 -5.06 -1.91 -5.17
C MET A 54 -5.13 -3.28 -5.84
N ALA A 55 -5.58 -4.33 -5.14
CA ALA A 55 -5.78 -5.66 -5.69
C ALA A 55 -6.92 -5.72 -6.73
N SER A 56 -7.90 -4.81 -6.64
CA SER A 56 -8.93 -4.65 -7.66
C SER A 56 -8.41 -4.10 -8.99
N PHE A 57 -7.23 -3.47 -8.98
CA PHE A 57 -6.53 -3.06 -10.19
C PHE A 57 -5.55 -4.16 -10.61
N ALA A 58 -5.58 -4.54 -11.89
CA ALA A 58 -4.59 -5.47 -12.42
C ALA A 58 -3.18 -4.90 -12.18
N PRO A 59 -2.25 -5.69 -11.61
CA PRO A 59 -0.90 -5.22 -11.32
C PRO A 59 -0.26 -4.70 -12.60
N PRO A 60 0.37 -3.51 -12.59
CA PRO A 60 1.10 -3.01 -13.74
C PRO A 60 2.21 -4.01 -14.12
N ALA A 61 2.60 -4.01 -15.39
CA ALA A 61 3.65 -4.91 -15.86
C ALA A 61 4.91 -4.78 -15.00
N ALA A 62 5.54 -5.91 -14.66
CA ALA A 62 6.77 -5.91 -13.86
C ALA A 62 7.82 -5.00 -14.53
N GLY A 63 8.26 -3.96 -13.82
CA GLY A 63 9.18 -2.93 -14.33
C GLY A 63 8.52 -1.59 -14.70
N GLN A 64 7.19 -1.51 -14.70
CA GLN A 64 6.48 -0.24 -14.79
C GLN A 64 6.42 0.41 -13.39
N THR A 65 7.36 1.31 -13.14
CA THR A 65 7.43 2.10 -11.89
C THR A 65 6.47 3.29 -11.89
N THR A 66 5.88 3.63 -13.04
CA THR A 66 4.99 4.78 -13.21
C THR A 66 3.52 4.37 -13.17
N LEU A 67 2.75 5.04 -12.30
CA LEU A 67 1.31 4.90 -12.26
C LEU A 67 0.70 5.61 -13.47
N PRO A 68 0.02 4.90 -14.39
CA PRO A 68 -0.63 5.55 -15.52
C PRO A 68 -1.79 6.43 -15.03
N GLY A 69 -2.04 7.57 -15.69
CA GLY A 69 -2.92 8.62 -15.16
C GLY A 69 -4.38 8.20 -14.89
N ASN A 70 -4.86 7.17 -15.60
CA ASN A 70 -6.17 6.56 -15.36
C ASN A 70 -6.22 5.80 -14.03
N TYR A 71 -5.13 5.16 -13.61
CA TYR A 71 -5.02 4.52 -12.30
C TYR A 71 -4.90 5.58 -11.19
N GLN A 72 -4.15 6.66 -11.44
CA GLN A 72 -4.02 7.75 -10.47
C GLN A 72 -5.37 8.39 -10.15
N SER A 73 -6.23 8.61 -11.15
CA SER A 73 -7.58 9.16 -10.93
C SER A 73 -8.47 8.21 -10.14
N ALA A 74 -8.37 6.91 -10.38
CA ALA A 74 -9.17 5.90 -9.68
C ALA A 74 -8.69 5.67 -8.23
N LEU A 75 -7.38 5.72 -7.99
CA LEU A 75 -6.77 5.58 -6.66
C LEU A 75 -6.82 6.87 -5.84
N ALA A 76 -6.96 8.04 -6.47
CA ALA A 76 -6.98 9.33 -5.78
C ALA A 76 -8.05 9.37 -4.66
N SER A 77 -9.25 8.86 -4.91
CA SER A 77 -10.32 8.82 -3.90
C SER A 77 -10.00 7.86 -2.76
N VAL A 78 -9.43 6.69 -3.05
CA VAL A 78 -9.06 5.70 -2.04
C VAL A 78 -7.91 6.23 -1.18
N ILE A 79 -6.90 6.83 -1.81
CA ILE A 79 -5.76 7.44 -1.12
C ILE A 79 -6.26 8.60 -0.25
N ALA A 80 -7.09 9.50 -0.77
CA ALA A 80 -7.60 10.64 -0.01
C ALA A 80 -8.51 10.23 1.16
N VAL A 81 -9.22 9.11 1.07
CA VAL A 81 -10.09 8.59 2.14
C VAL A 81 -9.29 7.91 3.25
N ASN A 82 -8.23 7.17 2.88
CA ASN A 82 -7.45 6.38 3.83
C ASN A 82 -6.25 7.13 4.42
N TRP A 83 -5.75 8.18 3.76
CA TRP A 83 -4.66 9.02 4.27
C TRP A 83 -5.23 10.34 4.78
N GLN A 84 -5.31 10.48 6.11
CA GLN A 84 -5.82 11.67 6.79
C GLN A 84 -4.70 12.55 7.36
#